data_AF-A0A1E5JPZ8-F1
#
_entry.id   AF-A0A1E5JPZ8-F1
#
_cell.length_a   1.000
_cell.length_b   1.000
_cell.length_c   1.000
_cell.angle_alpha   90.00
_cell.angle_beta   90.00
_cell.angle_gamma   90.00
#
_symmetry.space_group_name_H-M   'P 1'
#
loop_
_entity.id
_entity.type
_entity.pdbx_description
1 polymer ?
#
loop_
_entity_poly.entity_id
_entity_poly.type
_entity_poly.pdbx_seq_one_letter_code
_entity_poly.pdbx_strand_id
1 'polypeptide(L)'
;MTKSLTKEFRASLIYYLLNPYDVTNKKSLTESAFAIYKHVVSQYGMEPDKFMVHIDEMVGSAVRGIRVHPYLGEILDSFNRQLSRTENATAQAFHVLTLTYHLYLKNNLVSPEKTAQEQLVKLRAATQQLSGANPYAEKLESALEQLTRLVNEHFKLSAKIQFQQHEEFEKKLGEVCSEYKNAIENDAFVKSAFYSFLAAILNIFSLTDSAKTYQRKSMFFQEVSHTSQNTLSNFNIPCIEVESIHDELEYSMASSNLR
;
A
#
# COMPACT_ATOMS: atom_id res chain seq x y z
N MET A 1 -3.22 -28.45 5.94
CA MET A 1 -4.53 -27.86 6.26
C MET A 1 -4.39 -26.42 6.77
N THR A 2 -3.64 -26.18 7.85
CA THR A 2 -3.36 -24.83 8.41
C THR A 2 -2.92 -23.79 7.39
N LYS A 3 -1.94 -24.10 6.53
CA LYS A 3 -1.48 -23.18 5.46
C LYS A 3 -2.60 -22.75 4.48
N SER A 4 -3.63 -23.58 4.27
CA SER A 4 -4.77 -23.23 3.42
C SER A 4 -5.68 -22.23 4.13
N LEU A 5 -6.04 -22.55 5.38
CA LEU A 5 -6.91 -21.71 6.22
C LEU A 5 -6.31 -20.30 6.46
N THR A 6 -5.01 -20.21 6.72
CA THR A 6 -4.31 -18.92 6.85
C THR A 6 -4.41 -18.09 5.56
N LYS A 7 -4.24 -18.71 4.39
CA LYS A 7 -4.33 -18.02 3.09
C LYS A 7 -5.74 -17.57 2.78
N GLU A 8 -6.73 -18.44 3.02
CA GLU A 8 -8.16 -18.14 2.84
C GLU A 8 -8.58 -16.98 3.73
N PHE A 9 -8.22 -17.03 5.02
CA PHE A 9 -8.50 -15.94 5.96
C PHE A 9 -7.83 -14.63 5.54
N ARG A 10 -6.56 -14.66 5.13
CA ARG A 10 -5.88 -13.46 4.60
C ARG A 10 -6.62 -12.87 3.40
N ALA A 11 -7.03 -13.70 2.45
CA ALA A 11 -7.76 -13.24 1.27
C ALA A 11 -9.11 -12.61 1.66
N SER A 12 -9.91 -13.29 2.49
CA SER A 12 -11.19 -12.78 2.97
C SER A 12 -11.05 -11.49 3.78
N LEU A 13 -10.01 -11.37 4.60
CA LEU A 13 -9.70 -10.13 5.32
C LEU A 13 -9.39 -8.98 4.37
N ILE A 14 -8.58 -9.21 3.33
CA ILE A 14 -8.27 -8.18 2.32
C ILE A 14 -9.53 -7.78 1.56
N TYR A 15 -10.35 -8.72 1.11
CA TYR A 15 -11.60 -8.41 0.41
C TYR A 15 -12.57 -7.62 1.29
N TYR A 16 -12.71 -8.02 2.55
CA TYR A 16 -13.50 -7.27 3.52
C TYR A 16 -12.97 -5.85 3.72
N LEU A 17 -11.67 -5.66 3.91
CA LEU A 17 -11.11 -4.33 4.11
C LEU A 17 -11.25 -3.45 2.84
N LEU A 18 -11.25 -4.04 1.64
CA LEU A 18 -11.49 -3.31 0.39
C LEU A 18 -12.94 -2.84 0.24
N ASN A 19 -13.90 -3.67 0.64
CA ASN A 19 -15.32 -3.31 0.63
C ASN A 19 -16.03 -3.91 1.86
N PRO A 20 -16.02 -3.20 3.01
CA PRO A 20 -16.53 -3.73 4.27
C PRO A 20 -18.05 -3.70 4.37
N TYR A 21 -18.73 -3.07 3.42
CA TYR A 21 -20.20 -3.00 3.37
C TYR A 21 -20.81 -4.14 2.56
N ASP A 22 -20.01 -4.82 1.74
CA ASP A 22 -20.44 -5.99 0.98
C ASP A 22 -20.77 -7.17 1.90
N VAL A 23 -21.98 -7.69 1.76
CA VAL A 23 -22.50 -8.79 2.59
C VAL A 23 -21.74 -10.10 2.33
N THR A 24 -21.33 -10.34 1.09
CA THR A 24 -20.54 -11.51 0.69
C THR A 24 -19.15 -11.47 1.34
N ASN A 25 -18.53 -10.30 1.37
CA ASN A 25 -17.22 -10.12 2.02
C ASN A 25 -17.32 -10.33 3.53
N LYS A 26 -18.35 -9.79 4.20
CA LYS A 26 -18.63 -10.05 5.62
C LYS A 26 -18.79 -11.54 5.90
N LYS A 27 -19.61 -12.22 5.09
CA LYS A 27 -19.85 -13.65 5.23
C LYS A 27 -18.56 -14.46 5.06
N SER A 28 -17.81 -14.18 4.01
CA SER A 28 -16.54 -14.87 3.71
C SER A 28 -15.50 -14.67 4.83
N LEU A 29 -15.41 -13.46 5.39
CA LEU A 29 -14.53 -13.19 6.53
C LEU A 29 -14.96 -13.97 7.78
N THR A 30 -16.25 -13.98 8.11
CA THR A 30 -16.77 -14.76 9.24
C THR A 30 -16.52 -16.26 9.06
N GLU A 31 -16.78 -16.81 7.87
CA GLU A 31 -16.62 -18.24 7.59
C GLU A 31 -15.16 -18.68 7.66
N SER A 32 -14.24 -17.92 7.07
CA SER A 32 -12.80 -18.21 7.13
C SER A 32 -12.24 -18.08 8.55
N ALA A 33 -12.66 -17.06 9.30
CA ALA A 33 -12.31 -16.91 10.72
C ALA A 33 -12.86 -18.07 11.56
N PHE A 34 -14.12 -18.47 11.35
CA PHE A 34 -14.72 -19.60 12.05
C PHE A 34 -14.01 -20.92 11.72
N ALA A 35 -13.58 -21.12 10.47
CA ALA A 35 -12.84 -22.30 10.07
C ALA A 35 -11.50 -22.43 10.82
N ILE A 36 -10.79 -21.32 11.04
CA ILE A 36 -9.59 -21.29 11.90
C ILE A 36 -9.96 -21.72 13.32
N TYR A 37 -10.94 -21.07 13.95
CA TYR A 37 -11.38 -21.39 15.31
C TYR A 37 -11.74 -22.89 15.45
N LYS A 38 -12.61 -23.38 14.56
CA LYS A 38 -13.08 -24.77 14.56
C LYS A 38 -11.93 -25.75 14.39
N HIS A 39 -11.00 -25.47 13.48
CA HIS A 39 -9.83 -26.31 13.26
C HIS A 39 -8.97 -26.40 14.53
N VAL A 40 -8.64 -25.26 15.14
CA VAL A 40 -7.78 -25.23 16.33
C VAL A 40 -8.47 -25.91 17.52
N VAL A 41 -9.74 -25.58 17.79
CA VAL A 41 -10.48 -26.21 18.89
C VAL A 41 -10.62 -27.73 18.72
N SER A 42 -10.76 -28.22 17.48
CA SER A 42 -10.83 -29.66 17.22
C SER A 42 -9.52 -30.41 17.53
N GLN A 43 -8.38 -29.71 17.50
CA GLN A 43 -7.06 -30.30 17.70
C GLN A 43 -6.57 -30.12 19.15
N TYR A 44 -6.87 -28.99 19.78
CA TYR A 44 -6.27 -28.57 21.05
C TYR A 44 -7.29 -28.39 22.20
N GLY A 45 -8.59 -28.57 21.92
CA GLY A 45 -9.66 -28.46 22.90
C GLY A 45 -10.27 -27.05 23.00
N MET A 46 -11.28 -26.93 23.87
CA MET A 46 -12.07 -25.70 24.06
C MET A 46 -11.52 -24.76 25.15
N GLU A 47 -10.41 -25.12 25.79
CA GLU A 47 -9.79 -24.26 26.81
C GLU A 47 -9.06 -23.07 26.13
N PRO A 48 -9.40 -21.81 26.48
CA PRO A 48 -8.82 -20.62 25.85
C PRO A 48 -7.30 -20.62 25.79
N ASP A 49 -6.63 -20.98 26.89
CA ASP A 49 -5.17 -20.96 26.97
C ASP A 49 -4.51 -21.96 26.02
N LYS A 50 -5.22 -23.02 25.62
CA LYS A 50 -4.74 -24.02 24.67
C LYS A 50 -4.97 -23.60 23.23
N PHE A 51 -6.18 -23.16 22.88
CA PHE A 51 -6.50 -22.85 21.49
C PHE A 51 -6.02 -21.45 21.06
N MET A 52 -5.98 -20.46 21.95
CA MET A 52 -5.67 -19.08 21.56
C MET A 52 -4.23 -18.91 21.06
N VAL A 53 -3.26 -19.65 21.61
CA VAL A 53 -1.86 -19.64 21.16
C VAL A 53 -1.75 -20.06 19.69
N HIS A 54 -2.47 -21.10 19.30
CA HIS A 54 -2.45 -21.59 17.92
C HIS A 54 -3.27 -20.72 16.95
N ILE A 55 -4.35 -20.09 17.44
CA ILE A 55 -5.04 -19.05 16.66
C ILE A 55 -4.07 -17.88 16.39
N ASP A 56 -3.32 -17.44 17.40
CA ASP A 56 -2.35 -16.35 17.28
C ASP A 56 -1.30 -16.63 16.19
N GLU A 57 -0.69 -17.82 16.20
CA GLU A 57 0.28 -18.23 15.18
C GLU A 57 -0.29 -18.14 13.75
N MET A 58 -1.53 -18.61 13.56
CA MET A 58 -2.20 -18.59 12.25
C MET A 58 -2.57 -17.17 11.82
N VAL A 59 -3.11 -16.37 12.75
CA VAL A 59 -3.53 -14.99 12.49
C VAL A 59 -2.32 -14.10 12.24
N GLY A 60 -1.28 -14.17 13.07
CA GLY A 60 -0.07 -13.36 12.94
C GLY A 60 0.63 -13.55 11.60
N SER A 61 0.64 -14.78 11.08
CA SER A 61 1.10 -15.07 9.72
C SER A 61 0.17 -14.47 8.66
N ALA A 62 -1.15 -14.62 8.82
CA ALA A 62 -2.14 -14.13 7.86
C ALA A 62 -2.17 -12.60 7.73
N VAL A 63 -1.92 -11.86 8.81
CA VAL A 63 -2.02 -10.39 8.84
C VAL A 63 -0.70 -9.67 8.60
N ARG A 64 0.41 -10.41 8.49
CA ARG A 64 1.75 -9.84 8.29
C ARG A 64 1.78 -8.93 7.07
N GLY A 65 2.30 -7.72 7.25
CA GLY A 65 2.45 -6.72 6.20
C GLY A 65 1.16 -5.99 5.80
N ILE A 66 0.00 -6.36 6.36
CA ILE A 66 -1.24 -5.62 6.11
C ILE A 66 -1.20 -4.30 6.90
N ARG A 67 -1.31 -3.19 6.18
CA ARG A 67 -1.46 -1.85 6.73
C ARG A 67 -2.88 -1.37 6.47
N VAL A 68 -3.50 -0.76 7.47
CA VAL A 68 -4.93 -0.44 7.43
C VAL A 68 -5.14 1.05 7.71
N HIS A 69 -6.02 1.68 6.94
CA HIS A 69 -6.47 3.03 7.20
C HIS A 69 -7.27 3.07 8.52
N PRO A 70 -7.11 4.08 9.40
CA PRO A 70 -7.79 4.14 10.70
C PRO A 70 -9.30 3.87 10.64
N TYR A 71 -9.99 4.46 9.66
CA TYR A 71 -11.42 4.27 9.47
C TYR A 71 -11.83 2.81 9.20
N LEU A 72 -11.04 2.07 8.40
CA LEU A 72 -11.30 0.65 8.16
C LEU A 72 -11.05 -0.20 9.41
N GLY A 73 -10.10 0.21 10.27
CA GLY A 73 -9.89 -0.38 11.58
C GLY A 73 -11.12 -0.23 12.48
N GLU A 74 -11.72 0.97 12.54
CA GLU A 74 -12.95 1.22 13.30
C GLU A 74 -14.14 0.39 12.78
N ILE A 75 -14.28 0.26 11.45
CA ILE A 75 -15.34 -0.57 10.85
C ILE A 75 -15.16 -2.03 11.23
N LEU A 76 -13.92 -2.55 11.20
CA LEU A 76 -13.63 -3.92 11.60
C LEU A 76 -13.92 -4.17 13.08
N ASP A 77 -13.55 -3.25 13.97
CA ASP A 77 -13.88 -3.33 15.41
C ASP A 77 -15.40 -3.36 15.62
N SER A 78 -16.12 -2.46 14.95
CA SER A 78 -17.58 -2.41 15.00
C SER A 78 -18.23 -3.72 14.53
N PHE A 79 -17.76 -4.27 13.41
CA PHE A 79 -18.21 -5.55 12.90
C PHE A 79 -17.93 -6.70 13.88
N ASN A 80 -16.75 -6.73 14.47
CA ASN A 80 -16.37 -7.73 15.45
C ASN A 80 -17.30 -7.70 16.68
N ARG A 81 -17.63 -6.50 17.19
CA ARG A 81 -18.60 -6.33 18.29
C ARG A 81 -20.03 -6.72 17.92
N GLN A 82 -20.42 -6.59 16.66
CA GLN A 82 -21.72 -7.08 16.18
C GLN A 82 -21.73 -8.61 16.16
N LEU A 83 -20.66 -9.22 15.66
CA LEU A 83 -20.53 -10.66 15.57
C LEU A 83 -20.59 -11.32 16.97
N SER A 84 -19.97 -10.71 17.98
CA SER A 84 -19.98 -11.21 19.37
C SER A 84 -21.37 -11.27 20.00
N ARG A 85 -22.37 -10.58 19.44
CA ARG A 85 -23.75 -10.55 19.92
C ARG A 85 -24.66 -11.53 19.17
N THR A 86 -24.11 -12.28 18.22
CA THR A 86 -24.88 -13.24 17.42
C THR A 86 -24.95 -14.56 18.17
N GLU A 87 -26.11 -15.21 18.20
CA GLU A 87 -26.31 -16.47 18.95
C GLU A 87 -25.96 -17.74 18.14
N ASN A 88 -25.26 -17.60 17.02
CA ASN A 88 -24.91 -18.72 16.15
C ASN A 88 -23.52 -19.28 16.46
N ALA A 89 -23.27 -20.54 16.06
CA ALA A 89 -21.96 -21.17 16.24
C ALA A 89 -20.82 -20.39 15.56
N THR A 90 -21.12 -19.68 14.47
CA THR A 90 -20.15 -18.84 13.76
C THR A 90 -19.77 -17.58 14.52
N ALA A 91 -20.48 -17.21 15.61
CA ALA A 91 -20.08 -16.13 16.51
C ALA A 91 -18.69 -16.36 17.11
N GLN A 92 -18.23 -17.62 17.18
CA GLN A 92 -16.88 -17.98 17.63
C GLN A 92 -15.76 -17.45 16.72
N ALA A 93 -16.07 -17.05 15.47
CA ALA A 93 -15.15 -16.29 14.63
C ALA A 93 -14.70 -14.98 15.28
N PHE A 94 -15.48 -14.44 16.22
CA PHE A 94 -15.11 -13.29 17.05
C PHE A 94 -13.74 -13.47 17.71
N HIS A 95 -13.37 -14.67 18.19
CA HIS A 95 -12.06 -14.88 18.83
C HIS A 95 -10.90 -14.58 17.88
N VAL A 96 -11.00 -15.08 16.64
CA VAL A 96 -10.00 -14.88 15.59
C VAL A 96 -9.96 -13.41 15.15
N LEU A 97 -11.13 -12.78 14.95
CA LEU A 97 -11.22 -11.39 14.50
C LEU A 97 -10.80 -10.38 15.58
N THR A 98 -11.10 -10.65 16.85
CA THR A 98 -10.65 -9.85 17.99
C THR A 98 -9.14 -9.84 18.07
N LEU A 99 -8.52 -11.00 17.99
CA LEU A 99 -7.07 -11.12 18.02
C LEU A 99 -6.44 -10.42 16.80
N THR A 100 -7.01 -10.63 15.61
CA THR A 100 -6.61 -9.95 14.37
C THR A 100 -6.60 -8.43 14.55
N TYR A 101 -7.69 -7.85 15.04
CA TYR A 101 -7.77 -6.41 15.21
C TYR A 101 -6.87 -5.89 16.34
N HIS A 102 -7.04 -6.40 17.56
CA HIS A 102 -6.43 -5.81 18.75
C HIS A 102 -4.93 -6.08 18.88
N LEU A 103 -4.46 -7.26 18.45
CA LEU A 103 -3.05 -7.61 18.59
C LEU A 103 -2.22 -7.15 17.40
N TYR A 104 -2.80 -7.18 16.20
CA TYR A 104 -2.06 -6.91 14.96
C TYR A 104 -2.46 -5.62 14.27
N LEU A 105 -3.72 -5.48 13.84
CA LEU A 105 -4.07 -4.38 12.94
C LEU A 105 -4.11 -3.02 13.65
N LYS A 106 -4.51 -2.96 14.92
CA LYS A 106 -4.54 -1.72 15.72
C LYS A 106 -3.16 -1.07 15.85
N ASN A 107 -2.10 -1.89 15.93
CA ASN A 107 -0.72 -1.42 16.00
C ASN A 107 -0.12 -1.13 14.60
N ASN A 108 -0.76 -1.63 13.54
CA ASN A 108 -0.35 -1.43 12.14
C ASN A 108 -1.24 -0.41 11.41
N LEU A 109 -1.97 0.44 12.15
CA LEU A 109 -2.71 1.54 11.57
C LEU A 109 -1.72 2.52 10.95
N VAL A 110 -1.95 2.85 9.68
CA VAL A 110 -1.20 3.92 9.03
C VAL A 110 -1.52 5.22 9.74
N SER A 111 -0.57 6.13 9.80
CA SER A 111 -0.85 7.55 10.06
C SER A 111 -0.83 8.28 8.72
N PRO A 112 -2.00 8.44 8.06
CA PRO A 112 -2.13 9.12 6.77
C PRO A 112 -1.45 10.49 6.77
N GLU A 113 -1.80 11.31 7.75
CA GLU A 113 -1.31 12.68 7.86
C GLU A 113 0.20 12.72 8.04
N LYS A 114 0.75 11.95 8.99
CA LYS A 114 2.20 11.90 9.21
C LYS A 114 2.94 11.47 7.94
N THR A 115 2.44 10.44 7.26
CA THR A 115 3.03 9.94 6.01
C THR A 115 3.01 11.02 4.93
N ALA A 116 1.88 11.73 4.77
CA ALA A 116 1.75 12.81 3.80
C ALA A 116 2.70 13.99 4.11
N GLN A 117 2.77 14.39 5.38
CA GLN A 117 3.65 15.48 5.82
C GLN A 117 5.13 15.15 5.64
N GLU A 118 5.56 13.94 5.96
CA GLU A 118 6.94 13.48 5.71
C GLU A 118 7.31 13.55 4.23
N GLN A 119 6.36 13.25 3.33
CA GLN A 119 6.59 13.34 1.89
C GLN A 119 6.60 14.78 1.39
N LEU A 120 5.74 15.65 1.92
CA LEU A 120 5.79 17.09 1.64
C LEU A 120 7.12 17.72 2.06
N VAL A 121 7.69 17.29 3.18
CA VAL A 121 9.03 17.75 3.62
C VAL A 121 10.10 17.35 2.62
N LYS A 122 10.09 16.11 2.13
CA LYS A 122 11.01 15.64 1.08
C LYS A 122 10.83 16.41 -0.23
N LEU A 123 9.59 16.65 -0.61
CA LEU A 123 9.22 17.42 -1.80
C LEU A 123 9.76 18.85 -1.71
N ARG A 124 9.56 19.51 -0.55
CA ARG A 124 10.08 20.85 -0.27
C ARG A 124 11.61 20.91 -0.33
N ALA A 125 12.29 19.91 0.24
CA ALA A 125 13.75 19.85 0.16
C ALA A 125 14.22 19.75 -1.30
N ALA A 126 13.52 18.96 -2.12
CA ALA A 126 13.85 18.81 -3.54
C ALA A 126 13.62 20.08 -4.35
N THR A 127 12.53 20.82 -4.11
CA THR A 127 12.29 22.10 -4.79
C THR A 127 13.27 23.18 -4.33
N GLN A 128 13.60 23.25 -3.04
CA GLN A 128 14.54 24.23 -2.49
C GLN A 128 15.97 24.03 -3.00
N GLN A 129 16.43 22.79 -3.20
CA GLN A 129 17.77 22.50 -3.74
C GLN A 129 17.97 23.03 -5.17
N LEU A 130 16.90 23.32 -5.90
CA LEU A 130 16.96 23.89 -7.25
C LEU A 130 16.81 25.42 -7.28
N SER A 131 16.63 26.06 -6.12
CA SER A 131 16.59 27.51 -6.02
C SER A 131 17.98 28.09 -6.30
N GLY A 132 18.09 28.92 -7.34
CA GLY A 132 19.32 29.65 -7.69
C GLY A 132 19.60 29.81 -9.20
N ALA A 133 19.13 28.89 -10.05
CA ALA A 133 19.35 28.97 -11.50
C ALA A 133 18.31 28.21 -12.38
N ASN A 134 17.33 27.54 -11.78
CA ASN A 134 16.37 26.73 -12.53
C ASN A 134 15.22 27.59 -13.10
N PRO A 135 14.98 27.61 -14.43
CA PRO A 135 13.91 28.40 -15.05
C PRO A 135 12.49 27.95 -14.63
N TYR A 136 12.37 26.82 -13.94
CA TYR A 136 11.11 26.27 -13.43
C TYR A 136 10.92 26.46 -11.92
N ALA A 137 11.81 27.17 -11.22
CA ALA A 137 11.77 27.31 -9.77
C ALA A 137 10.41 27.82 -9.24
N GLU A 138 9.89 28.93 -9.79
CA GLU A 138 8.59 29.50 -9.40
C GLU A 138 7.43 28.53 -9.65
N LYS A 139 7.48 27.78 -10.77
CA LYS A 139 6.46 26.78 -11.10
C LYS A 139 6.48 25.61 -10.12
N LEU A 140 7.65 25.14 -9.73
CA LEU A 140 7.81 24.06 -8.75
C LEU A 140 7.38 24.49 -7.35
N GLU A 141 7.65 25.74 -6.98
CA GLU A 141 7.22 26.32 -5.70
C GLU A 141 5.70 26.47 -5.65
N SER A 142 5.09 26.96 -6.73
CA SER A 142 3.64 27.03 -6.86
C SER A 142 2.98 25.64 -6.78
N ALA A 143 3.54 24.64 -7.45
CA ALA A 143 3.07 23.25 -7.35
C ALA A 143 3.13 22.72 -5.91
N LEU A 144 4.26 22.95 -5.23
CA LEU A 144 4.44 22.55 -3.83
C LEU A 144 3.42 23.23 -2.90
N GLU A 145 3.18 24.52 -3.07
CA GLU A 145 2.19 25.27 -2.28
C GLU A 145 0.78 24.70 -2.48
N GLN A 146 0.38 24.45 -3.72
CA GLN A 146 -0.93 23.88 -4.03
C GLN A 146 -1.10 22.47 -3.45
N LEU A 147 -0.11 21.59 -3.61
CA LEU A 147 -0.12 20.25 -3.02
C LEU A 147 -0.16 20.31 -1.49
N THR A 148 0.61 21.20 -0.89
CA THR A 148 0.62 21.40 0.57
C THR A 148 -0.75 21.84 1.08
N ARG A 149 -1.39 22.79 0.39
CA ARG A 149 -2.75 23.24 0.73
C ARG A 149 -3.74 22.09 0.65
N LEU A 150 -3.76 21.34 -0.44
CA LEU A 150 -4.67 20.20 -0.64
C LEU A 150 -4.49 19.13 0.45
N VAL A 151 -3.25 18.77 0.77
CA VAL A 151 -2.95 17.80 1.85
C VAL A 151 -3.46 18.32 3.19
N ASN A 152 -3.16 19.58 3.54
CA ASN A 152 -3.58 20.16 4.81
C ASN A 152 -5.11 20.28 4.92
N GLU A 153 -5.80 20.62 3.82
CA GLU A 153 -7.26 20.68 3.78
C GLU A 153 -7.90 19.30 3.94
N HIS A 154 -7.36 18.29 3.25
CA HIS A 154 -7.88 16.92 3.34
C HIS A 154 -7.70 16.34 4.75
N PHE A 155 -6.53 16.51 5.38
CA PHE A 155 -6.27 15.93 6.69
C PHE A 155 -6.90 16.70 7.86
N LYS A 156 -7.48 17.88 7.64
CA LYS A 156 -8.38 18.53 8.61
C LYS A 156 -9.74 17.81 8.75
N LEU A 157 -10.12 17.00 7.77
CA LEU A 157 -11.38 16.26 7.77
C LEU A 157 -11.31 15.08 8.75
N SER A 158 -12.46 14.51 9.15
CA SER A 158 -12.46 13.29 9.94
C SER A 158 -12.01 12.08 9.10
N ALA A 159 -11.44 11.05 9.73
CA ALA A 159 -10.94 9.86 9.03
C ALA A 159 -11.97 9.18 8.10
N LYS A 160 -13.26 9.23 8.48
CA LYS A 160 -14.36 8.76 7.63
C LYS A 160 -14.50 9.58 6.37
N ILE A 161 -14.53 10.91 6.49
CA ILE A 161 -14.69 11.82 5.35
C ILE A 161 -13.45 11.74 4.45
N GLN A 162 -12.24 11.69 5.03
CA GLN A 162 -10.99 11.45 4.30
C GLN A 162 -11.11 10.20 3.43
N PHE A 163 -11.53 9.08 4.01
CA PHE A 163 -11.70 7.83 3.29
C PHE A 163 -12.81 7.90 2.23
N GLN A 164 -13.90 8.64 2.44
CA GLN A 164 -14.97 8.78 1.45
C GLN A 164 -14.59 9.68 0.27
N GLN A 165 -13.74 10.68 0.49
CA GLN A 165 -13.34 11.67 -0.50
C GLN A 165 -11.94 11.40 -1.08
N HIS A 166 -11.36 10.22 -0.82
CA HIS A 166 -9.98 9.93 -1.23
C HIS A 166 -9.80 9.98 -2.76
N GLU A 167 -10.74 9.47 -3.55
CA GLU A 167 -10.66 9.52 -5.02
C GLU A 167 -10.64 10.97 -5.54
N GLU A 168 -11.47 11.85 -4.98
CA GLU A 168 -11.47 13.27 -5.34
C GLU A 168 -10.18 13.97 -4.92
N PHE A 169 -9.65 13.63 -3.74
CA PHE A 169 -8.37 14.11 -3.26
C PHE A 169 -7.22 13.68 -4.18
N GLU A 170 -7.15 12.40 -4.54
CA GLU A 170 -6.16 11.85 -5.47
C GLU A 170 -6.23 12.53 -6.84
N LYS A 171 -7.44 12.76 -7.35
CA LYS A 171 -7.67 13.48 -8.60
C LYS A 171 -7.12 14.90 -8.54
N LYS A 172 -7.42 15.66 -7.48
CA LYS A 172 -6.91 17.04 -7.31
C LYS A 172 -5.38 17.10 -7.24
N LEU A 173 -4.75 16.16 -6.54
CA LEU A 173 -3.28 16.06 -6.51
C LEU A 173 -2.71 15.75 -7.91
N GLY A 174 -3.38 14.87 -8.66
CA GLY A 174 -3.02 14.53 -10.04
C GLY A 174 -3.18 15.70 -11.01
N GLU A 175 -4.23 16.51 -10.86
CA GLU A 175 -4.46 17.72 -11.65
C GLU A 175 -3.32 18.73 -11.45
N VAL A 176 -2.94 19.01 -10.20
CA VAL A 176 -1.78 19.88 -9.90
C VAL A 176 -0.50 19.33 -10.54
N CYS A 177 -0.20 18.05 -10.36
CA CYS A 177 1.02 17.47 -10.94
C CYS A 177 1.01 17.48 -12.48
N SER A 178 -0.17 17.40 -13.10
CA SER A 178 -0.32 17.45 -14.56
C SER A 178 -0.13 18.88 -15.09
N GLU A 179 -0.67 19.88 -14.39
CA GLU A 179 -0.48 21.30 -14.72
C GLU A 179 1.01 21.68 -14.73
N TYR A 180 1.76 21.20 -13.75
CA TYR A 180 3.19 21.49 -13.59
C TYR A 180 4.11 20.42 -14.18
N LYS A 181 3.59 19.50 -15.01
CA LYS A 181 4.33 18.32 -15.53
C LYS A 181 5.69 18.68 -16.12
N ASN A 182 5.75 19.67 -17.01
CA ASN A 182 7.00 20.06 -17.67
C ASN A 182 8.06 20.55 -16.67
N ALA A 183 7.65 21.26 -15.62
CA ALA A 183 8.56 21.72 -14.57
C ALA A 183 9.06 20.54 -13.72
N ILE A 184 8.16 19.60 -13.39
CA ILE A 184 8.45 18.41 -12.59
C ILE A 184 9.40 17.45 -13.32
N GLU A 185 9.16 17.22 -14.61
CA GLU A 185 9.90 16.22 -15.40
C GLU A 185 11.24 16.73 -15.93
N ASN A 186 11.50 18.04 -15.86
CA ASN A 186 12.75 18.64 -16.31
C ASN A 186 13.97 18.26 -15.44
N ASP A 187 13.75 17.84 -14.20
CA ASP A 187 14.81 17.41 -13.28
C ASP A 187 14.50 16.03 -12.68
N ALA A 188 15.47 15.11 -12.76
CA ALA A 188 15.26 13.73 -12.32
C ALA A 188 15.03 13.59 -10.80
N PHE A 189 15.65 14.45 -9.99
CA PHE A 189 15.51 14.44 -8.55
C PHE A 189 14.13 14.96 -8.12
N VAL A 190 13.67 16.05 -8.73
CA VAL A 190 12.31 16.58 -8.55
C VAL A 190 11.27 15.59 -9.00
N LYS A 191 11.41 15.04 -10.21
CA LYS A 191 10.52 14.02 -10.74
C LYS A 191 10.37 12.86 -9.76
N SER A 192 11.49 12.34 -9.26
CA SER A 192 11.50 11.27 -8.26
C SER A 192 10.78 11.66 -6.96
N ALA A 193 10.97 12.88 -6.46
CA ALA A 193 10.33 13.39 -5.26
C ALA A 193 8.80 13.52 -5.42
N PHE A 194 8.33 14.13 -6.51
CA PHE A 194 6.90 14.26 -6.83
C PHE A 194 6.24 12.89 -7.00
N TYR A 195 6.90 11.96 -7.69
CA TYR A 195 6.35 10.62 -7.93
C TYR A 195 6.31 9.80 -6.63
N SER A 196 7.33 9.97 -5.77
CA SER A 196 7.36 9.35 -4.44
C SER A 196 6.27 9.89 -3.52
N PHE A 197 6.03 11.20 -3.55
CA PHE A 197 4.94 11.85 -2.83
C PHE A 197 3.58 11.27 -3.27
N LEU A 198 3.28 11.33 -4.57
CA LEU A 198 2.00 10.84 -5.11
C LEU A 198 1.80 9.36 -4.78
N ALA A 199 2.79 8.52 -5.04
CA ALA A 199 2.67 7.10 -4.74
C ALA A 199 2.46 6.85 -3.24
N ALA A 200 3.14 7.57 -2.35
CA ALA A 200 2.92 7.43 -0.92
C ALA A 200 1.46 7.76 -0.56
N ILE A 201 0.91 8.85 -1.09
CA ILE A 201 -0.50 9.24 -0.86
C ILE A 201 -1.46 8.17 -1.37
N LEU A 202 -1.30 7.70 -2.61
CA LEU A 202 -2.14 6.63 -3.18
C LEU A 202 -2.07 5.33 -2.38
N ASN A 203 -0.94 5.08 -1.71
CA ASN A 203 -0.76 3.88 -0.90
C ASN A 203 -1.39 4.00 0.49
N ILE A 204 -1.59 5.21 1.03
CA ILE A 204 -2.23 5.43 2.34
C ILE A 204 -3.66 4.85 2.36
N PHE A 205 -4.39 5.02 1.25
CA PHE A 205 -5.79 4.61 1.14
C PHE A 205 -5.98 3.20 0.57
N SER A 206 -4.89 2.55 0.13
CA SER A 206 -4.93 1.22 -0.44
C SER A 206 -4.36 0.16 0.49
N LEU A 207 -5.02 -1.00 0.55
CA LEU A 207 -4.51 -2.19 1.23
C LEU A 207 -3.40 -2.81 0.38
N THR A 208 -2.17 -2.35 0.56
CA THR A 208 -1.04 -2.83 -0.24
C THR A 208 -0.09 -3.68 0.57
N ASP A 209 0.33 -4.77 -0.07
CA ASP A 209 1.61 -5.39 0.19
C ASP A 209 2.70 -4.50 -0.42
N SER A 210 3.84 -4.36 0.25
CA SER A 210 4.92 -3.42 -0.11
C SER A 210 5.35 -3.49 -1.59
N ALA A 211 5.21 -4.63 -2.26
CA ALA A 211 5.51 -4.81 -3.68
C ALA A 211 4.57 -4.05 -4.63
N LYS A 212 3.28 -3.90 -4.30
CA LYS A 212 2.30 -3.17 -5.12
C LYS A 212 2.52 -1.66 -5.07
N THR A 213 3.08 -1.15 -3.97
CA THR A 213 3.53 0.24 -3.81
C THR A 213 4.56 0.63 -4.87
N TYR A 214 5.49 -0.28 -5.22
CA TYR A 214 6.49 -0.05 -6.27
C TYR A 214 5.88 -0.04 -7.68
N GLN A 215 4.91 -0.91 -7.96
CA GLN A 215 4.23 -0.91 -9.26
C GLN A 215 3.37 0.34 -9.48
N ARG A 216 2.67 0.82 -8.43
CA ARG A 216 1.88 2.06 -8.50
C ARG A 216 2.73 3.31 -8.76
N LYS A 217 3.97 3.36 -8.24
CA LYS A 217 4.95 4.41 -8.59
C LYS A 217 5.18 4.50 -10.10
N SER A 218 5.14 3.36 -10.80
CA SER A 218 5.41 3.28 -12.25
C SER A 218 4.19 3.59 -13.12
N MET A 219 2.97 3.26 -12.66
CA MET A 219 1.75 3.35 -13.50
C MET A 219 1.08 4.73 -13.50
N PHE A 220 1.24 5.53 -12.44
CA PHE A 220 0.46 6.76 -12.24
C PHE A 220 0.58 7.78 -13.40
N PHE A 221 1.77 7.96 -13.99
CA PHE A 221 1.92 8.85 -15.14
C PHE A 221 1.78 8.15 -16.51
N GLN A 222 1.72 6.81 -16.56
CA GLN A 222 1.36 6.08 -17.77
C GLN A 222 -0.12 6.30 -18.12
N GLU A 223 -1.00 6.30 -17.12
CA GLU A 223 -2.44 6.53 -17.31
C GLU A 223 -2.75 7.97 -17.75
N VAL A 224 -1.99 8.96 -17.28
CA VAL A 224 -2.13 10.37 -17.70
C VAL A 224 -1.51 10.63 -19.09
N SER A 225 -0.55 9.82 -19.55
CA SER A 225 -0.05 9.89 -20.93
C SER A 225 -1.02 9.32 -21.96
N HIS A 226 -1.99 8.49 -21.56
CA HIS A 226 -3.00 7.96 -22.48
C HIS A 226 -4.15 8.93 -22.77
N THR A 227 -4.29 10.03 -22.01
CA THR A 227 -5.28 11.10 -22.26
C THR A 227 -4.76 12.24 -23.15
N SER A 228 -3.47 12.24 -23.54
CA SER A 228 -2.99 13.08 -24.65
C SER A 228 -3.04 12.30 -25.96
N GLN A 229 -4.05 12.58 -26.79
CA GLN A 229 -4.09 12.11 -28.17
C GLN A 229 -2.83 12.56 -28.94
N ASN A 230 -2.17 11.59 -29.57
CA ASN A 230 -1.27 11.67 -30.74
C ASN A 230 -0.27 12.83 -30.81
N THR A 231 1.03 12.54 -30.68
CA THR A 231 2.08 13.35 -31.33
C THR A 231 3.41 12.65 -31.67
N LEU A 232 3.53 11.31 -31.57
CA LEU A 232 4.81 10.62 -31.86
C LEU A 232 4.67 9.39 -32.78
N SER A 233 3.79 9.46 -33.79
CA SER A 233 3.66 8.38 -34.80
C SER A 233 4.88 8.17 -35.71
N ASN A 234 5.93 9.00 -35.61
CA ASN A 234 7.10 8.94 -36.50
C ASN A 234 8.47 8.92 -35.77
N PHE A 235 8.52 8.57 -34.48
CA PHE A 235 9.81 8.44 -33.78
C PHE A 235 10.38 7.03 -33.98
N ASN A 236 11.44 6.90 -34.78
CA ASN A 236 12.16 5.65 -34.98
C ASN A 236 13.47 5.70 -34.18
N ILE A 237 13.62 4.83 -33.18
CA ILE A 237 14.85 4.71 -32.39
C ILE A 237 15.76 3.71 -33.13
N PRO A 238 16.99 4.09 -33.54
CA PRO A 238 17.89 3.13 -34.14
C PRO A 238 18.38 2.15 -33.06
N CYS A 239 18.13 0.86 -33.28
CA CYS A 239 18.74 -0.21 -32.50
C CYS A 239 20.25 -0.17 -32.73
N ILE A 240 21.02 0.15 -31.68
CA ILE A 240 22.45 -0.14 -31.64
C ILE A 240 22.56 -1.55 -31.07
N GLU A 241 22.97 -2.51 -31.89
CA GLU A 241 23.39 -3.83 -31.42
C GLU A 241 24.70 -3.66 -30.63
N VAL A 242 24.64 -3.93 -29.33
CA VAL A 242 25.81 -3.98 -28.47
C VAL A 242 26.37 -5.41 -28.55
N GLU A 243 27.53 -5.56 -29.19
CA GLU A 243 28.31 -6.81 -29.17
C GLU A 243 28.68 -7.17 -27.72
N SER A 244 28.30 -8.37 -27.31
CA SER A 244 28.59 -8.91 -25.97
C SER A 244 30.06 -9.29 -25.86
N ILE A 245 30.81 -8.61 -24.98
CA ILE A 245 32.12 -9.09 -24.55
C ILE A 245 31.89 -9.99 -23.32
N HIS A 246 31.86 -11.30 -23.56
CA HIS A 246 32.05 -12.32 -22.54
C HIS A 246 33.15 -13.25 -23.04
N ASP A 247 34.29 -13.21 -22.36
CA ASP A 247 35.12 -14.36 -21.96
C ASP A 247 36.50 -13.84 -21.56
N GLU A 248 36.85 -13.97 -20.27
CA GLU A 248 38.22 -14.17 -19.73
C GLU A 248 38.23 -13.87 -18.22
N LEU A 249 37.53 -14.67 -17.41
CA LEU A 249 37.78 -14.75 -15.97
C LEU A 249 37.52 -16.17 -15.45
N GLU A 250 38.18 -17.16 -16.05
CA GLU A 250 38.35 -18.49 -15.45
C GLU A 250 39.60 -19.16 -16.04
N TYR A 251 40.80 -18.88 -15.51
CA TYR A 251 41.95 -19.81 -15.50
C TYR A 251 43.14 -19.20 -14.73
N SER A 252 43.14 -19.29 -13.39
CA SER A 252 44.40 -19.17 -12.63
C SER A 252 44.41 -19.92 -11.29
N MET A 253 43.76 -21.09 -11.21
CA MET A 253 43.97 -22.03 -10.08
C MET A 253 44.01 -23.48 -10.56
N ALA A 254 44.99 -23.81 -11.42
CA ALA A 254 45.41 -25.19 -11.65
C ALA A 254 46.81 -25.23 -12.32
N SER A 255 47.86 -24.97 -11.54
CA SER A 255 49.20 -25.48 -11.87
C SER A 255 50.09 -25.39 -10.63
N SER A 256 50.00 -26.41 -9.78
CA SER A 256 51.15 -26.86 -9.01
C SER A 256 51.63 -28.19 -9.61
N ASN A 257 52.95 -28.34 -9.69
CA ASN A 257 53.71 -29.58 -9.91
C ASN A 257 53.85 -30.10 -11.36
N LEU A 258 55.05 -29.96 -11.95
CA LEU A 258 56.04 -31.05 -12.11
C LEU A 258 57.15 -30.68 -13.11
N ARG A 259 58.40 -30.82 -12.62
CA ARG A 259 59.72 -30.89 -13.28
C ARG A 259 60.37 -29.61 -13.76
#